data_AF-A0ABD5Y3M3-F1
#
_entry.id   AF-A0ABD5Y3M3-F1
#
_cell.length_a   1.000
_cell.length_b   1.000
_cell.length_c   1.000
_cell.angle_alpha   90.00
_cell.angle_beta   90.00
_cell.angle_gamma   90.00
#
_symmetry.space_group_name_H-M   'P 1'
#
loop_
_entity.id
_entity.type
_entity.pdbx_description
1 polymer ?
#
loop_
_entity_poly.entity_id
_entity_poly.type
_entity_poly.pdbx_seq_one_letter_code
_entity_poly.pdbx_strand_id
1 'polypeptide(L)'
;MNYEPPDLGEFTQLRRALPVVAAVMLVVAPILPMWHIVVDAVQYPDTTLQLHLHAYPFIGGDYEEMHSLNKYIGFYYPDPVFWQPNYQPHPNAINVPEWSLGPFAFAALALGGLVVALAPDADRLKRGLKCQLGGTIAVLTVMLVDIQYRLYQAGHTLDPDAPVMGVEGFTPPLWGKYEVANITSYSRLGIGAYVTGGAIGLLVVAFYYRDSTATLGDLPDRVGNRITSAREWFDEHTVGDDEWTDDAPLGEDDNRPDRDGPSGPGHSGGD
;
A
#
# COMPACT_ATOMS: atom_id res chain seq x y z
N MET A 1 -10.25 -40.75 -1.55
CA MET A 1 -9.77 -39.71 -2.49
C MET A 1 -8.28 -39.89 -2.61
N ASN A 2 -7.78 -40.32 -3.77
CA ASN A 2 -6.34 -40.44 -3.99
C ASN A 2 -5.77 -39.03 -4.07
N TYR A 3 -4.81 -38.72 -3.20
CA TYR A 3 -4.06 -37.48 -3.23
C TYR A 3 -2.99 -37.63 -4.31
N GLU A 4 -3.20 -37.01 -5.45
CA GLU A 4 -2.21 -36.95 -6.52
C GLU A 4 -1.62 -35.55 -6.48
N PRO A 5 -0.37 -35.38 -6.01
CA PRO A 5 0.27 -34.08 -5.95
C PRO A 5 0.43 -33.53 -7.38
N PRO A 6 0.34 -32.21 -7.55
CA PRO A 6 0.51 -31.61 -8.87
C PRO A 6 1.91 -31.85 -9.44
N ASP A 7 1.99 -32.01 -10.76
CA ASP A 7 3.27 -32.15 -11.47
C ASP A 7 4.15 -30.91 -11.31
N LEU A 8 5.47 -31.10 -11.31
CA LEU A 8 6.45 -30.03 -11.09
C LEU A 8 6.34 -28.92 -12.15
N GLY A 9 5.90 -29.25 -13.37
CA GLY A 9 5.67 -28.26 -14.43
C GLY A 9 4.55 -27.26 -14.10
N GLU A 10 3.56 -27.64 -13.28
CA GLU A 10 2.43 -26.78 -12.94
C GLU A 10 2.80 -25.66 -11.94
N PHE A 11 3.92 -25.76 -11.24
CA PHE A 11 4.43 -24.70 -10.36
C PHE A 11 4.97 -23.50 -11.13
N THR A 12 5.26 -23.64 -12.43
CA THR A 12 5.65 -22.52 -13.29
C THR A 12 4.47 -21.62 -13.66
N GLN A 13 3.24 -22.07 -13.39
CA GLN A 13 2.03 -21.28 -13.60
C GLN A 13 1.95 -20.16 -12.58
N LEU A 14 1.59 -18.95 -13.03
CA LEU A 14 1.52 -17.76 -12.18
C LEU A 14 0.59 -17.95 -10.97
N ARG A 15 -0.52 -18.66 -11.16
CA ARG A 15 -1.50 -18.99 -10.11
C ARG A 15 -0.95 -19.84 -8.96
N ARG A 16 0.22 -20.48 -9.12
CA ARG A 16 0.89 -21.31 -8.09
C ARG A 16 2.27 -20.80 -7.70
N ALA A 17 3.03 -20.23 -8.63
CA ALA A 17 4.32 -19.61 -8.34
C ALA A 17 4.15 -18.39 -7.40
N LEU A 18 3.19 -17.51 -7.70
CA LEU A 18 3.05 -16.24 -6.99
C LEU A 18 2.65 -16.41 -5.52
N PRO A 19 1.73 -17.33 -5.13
CA PRO A 19 1.48 -17.62 -3.72
C PRO A 19 2.69 -18.15 -2.95
N VAL A 20 3.58 -18.91 -3.60
CA VAL A 20 4.81 -19.42 -2.97
C VAL A 20 5.79 -18.27 -2.73
N VAL A 21 6.00 -17.40 -3.72
CA VAL A 21 6.84 -16.21 -3.56
C VAL A 21 6.27 -15.29 -2.48
N ALA A 22 4.95 -15.08 -2.48
CA ALA A 22 4.26 -14.30 -1.44
C ALA A 22 4.44 -14.93 -0.05
N ALA A 23 4.39 -16.26 0.08
CA ALA A 23 4.62 -16.95 1.33
C ALA A 23 6.05 -16.71 1.86
N VAL A 24 7.06 -16.78 0.99
CA VAL A 24 8.45 -16.45 1.37
C VAL A 24 8.57 -14.99 1.82
N MET A 25 7.96 -14.06 1.09
CA MET A 25 7.94 -12.64 1.48
C MET A 25 7.28 -12.43 2.84
N LEU A 26 6.17 -13.12 3.13
CA LEU A 26 5.48 -13.04 4.42
C LEU A 26 6.28 -13.66 5.58
N VAL A 27 7.16 -14.63 5.31
CA VAL A 27 8.11 -15.16 6.32
C VAL A 27 9.23 -14.16 6.59
N VAL A 28 9.73 -13.47 5.56
CA VAL A 28 10.83 -12.51 5.69
C VAL A 28 10.37 -11.17 6.26
N ALA A 29 9.16 -10.71 5.91
CA ALA A 29 8.59 -9.44 6.35
C ALA A 29 8.69 -9.16 7.86
N PRO A 30 8.30 -10.07 8.78
CA PRO A 30 8.33 -9.80 10.22
C PRO A 30 9.74 -9.65 10.81
N ILE A 31 10.78 -10.14 10.11
CA ILE A 31 12.20 -10.01 10.50
C ILE A 31 12.70 -8.59 10.21
N LEU A 32 12.05 -7.90 9.28
CA LEU A 32 12.39 -6.55 8.88
C LEU A 32 11.61 -5.53 9.72
N PRO A 33 12.11 -4.28 9.86
CA PRO A 33 11.37 -3.24 10.56
C PRO A 33 10.08 -2.93 9.79
N MET A 34 8.95 -3.09 10.48
CA MET A 34 7.62 -2.84 9.95
C MET A 34 7.25 -1.37 10.03
N TRP A 35 7.78 -0.68 11.03
CA TRP A 35 7.42 0.69 11.33
C TRP A 35 8.65 1.47 11.80
N HIS A 36 8.81 2.67 11.26
CA HIS A 36 9.92 3.56 11.54
C HIS A 36 9.40 4.88 12.07
N ILE A 37 9.93 5.28 13.23
CA ILE A 37 9.55 6.53 13.89
C ILE A 37 10.82 7.35 14.08
N VAL A 38 10.78 8.59 13.64
CA VAL A 38 11.87 9.55 13.76
C VAL A 38 11.41 10.65 14.69
N VAL A 39 12.19 10.96 15.72
CA VAL A 39 11.79 11.90 16.77
C VAL A 39 12.83 13.00 16.91
N ASP A 40 12.37 14.24 16.82
CA ASP A 40 13.12 15.45 17.10
C ASP A 40 12.60 16.06 18.41
N ALA A 41 13.47 16.20 19.40
CA ALA A 41 13.12 16.73 20.71
C ALA A 41 14.10 17.81 21.15
N VAL A 42 13.61 18.82 21.86
CA VAL A 42 14.46 19.92 22.39
C VAL A 42 15.53 19.39 23.35
N GLN A 43 15.26 18.27 24.03
CA GLN A 43 16.18 17.60 24.94
C GLN A 43 17.38 16.95 24.22
N TYR A 44 17.25 16.66 22.92
CA TYR A 44 18.30 16.10 22.07
C TYR A 44 18.49 17.01 20.84
N PRO A 45 19.01 18.24 21.03
CA PRO A 45 19.04 19.25 19.97
C PRO A 45 19.95 18.87 18.80
N ASP A 46 21.01 18.10 19.07
CA ASP A 46 22.02 17.70 18.09
C ASP A 46 21.77 16.30 17.51
N THR A 47 20.69 15.62 17.90
CA THR A 47 20.46 14.21 17.53
C THR A 47 18.98 13.92 17.29
N THR A 48 18.68 13.47 16.08
CA THR A 48 17.37 12.93 15.72
C THR A 48 17.31 11.45 16.11
N LEU A 49 16.43 11.11 17.03
CA LEU A 49 16.25 9.74 17.52
C LEU A 49 15.50 8.90 16.49
N GLN A 50 15.93 7.66 16.30
CA GLN A 50 15.32 6.74 15.34
C GLN A 50 14.85 5.46 16.03
N LEU A 51 13.61 5.05 15.75
CA LEU A 51 13.01 3.82 16.27
C LEU A 51 12.61 2.92 15.11
N HIS A 52 12.84 1.62 15.31
CA HIS A 52 12.51 0.57 14.35
C HIS A 52 11.70 -0.53 15.04
N LEU A 53 10.38 -0.55 14.80
CA LEU A 53 9.49 -1.53 15.39
C LEU A 53 9.30 -2.70 14.44
N HIS A 54 9.39 -3.92 15.00
CA HIS A 54 9.21 -5.17 14.27
C HIS A 54 7.83 -5.77 14.54
N ALA A 55 7.45 -6.78 13.75
CA ALA A 55 6.20 -7.52 13.96
C ALA A 55 6.22 -8.43 15.20
N TYR A 56 7.31 -8.41 15.97
CA TYR A 56 7.52 -9.11 17.23
C TYR A 56 8.08 -8.11 18.25
N PRO A 57 8.07 -8.43 19.57
CA PRO A 57 8.38 -7.47 20.63
C PRO A 57 9.85 -7.08 20.69
N PHE A 58 10.28 -6.32 19.69
CA PHE A 58 11.64 -5.86 19.50
C PHE A 58 11.61 -4.47 18.85
N ILE A 59 12.29 -3.54 19.52
CA ILE A 59 12.44 -2.15 19.09
C ILE A 59 13.92 -1.88 18.88
N GLY A 60 14.31 -1.61 17.63
CA GLY A 60 15.68 -1.20 17.29
C GLY A 60 15.85 0.31 17.27
N GLY A 61 17.11 0.75 17.17
CA GLY A 61 17.49 2.17 17.15
C GLY A 61 17.70 2.74 18.56
N ASP A 62 17.41 4.02 18.74
CA ASP A 62 17.66 4.81 19.95
C ASP A 62 16.50 4.64 20.97
N TYR A 63 16.15 3.38 21.25
CA TYR A 63 14.98 3.05 22.09
C TYR A 63 15.19 3.40 23.56
N GLU A 64 16.43 3.46 24.06
CA GLU A 64 16.74 3.80 25.45
C GLU A 64 16.61 5.30 25.69
N GLU A 65 17.11 6.11 24.76
CA GLU A 65 16.99 7.56 24.73
C GLU A 65 15.52 7.95 24.61
N MET A 66 14.78 7.30 23.70
CA MET A 66 13.36 7.52 23.56
C MET A 66 12.57 7.08 24.80
N HIS A 67 12.92 5.95 25.43
CA HIS A 67 12.29 5.54 26.68
C HIS A 67 12.49 6.59 27.77
N SER A 68 13.70 7.14 27.87
CA SER A 68 14.03 8.22 28.82
C SER A 68 13.24 9.49 28.53
N LEU A 69 13.04 9.84 27.26
CA LEU A 69 12.24 10.98 26.82
C LEU A 69 10.74 10.76 27.15
N ASN A 70 10.21 9.58 26.83
CA ASN A 70 8.80 9.25 27.02
C ASN A 70 8.39 9.22 28.50
N LYS A 71 9.31 8.90 29.40
CA LYS A 71 9.07 8.97 30.85
C LYS A 71 8.65 10.36 31.33
N TYR A 72 9.11 11.43 30.67
CA TYR A 72 8.73 12.79 31.04
C TYR A 72 7.24 13.08 30.80
N ILE A 73 6.65 12.45 29.79
CA ILE A 73 5.23 12.59 29.43
C ILE A 73 4.37 11.42 29.93
N GLY A 74 4.94 10.50 30.71
CA GLY A 74 4.24 9.34 31.24
C GLY A 74 3.85 8.30 30.19
N PHE A 75 4.50 8.30 29.02
CA PHE A 75 4.28 7.32 27.97
C PHE A 75 5.26 6.16 28.14
N TYR A 76 4.77 4.92 28.13
CA TYR A 76 5.62 3.74 28.26
C TYR A 76 5.44 2.78 27.09
N TYR A 77 6.51 2.07 26.74
CA TYR A 77 6.39 1.02 25.74
C TYR A 77 5.50 -0.11 26.25
N PRO A 78 4.63 -0.68 25.38
CA PRO A 78 3.73 -1.74 25.79
C PRO A 78 4.43 -2.97 26.37
N ASP A 79 3.79 -3.70 27.27
CA ASP A 79 4.26 -4.99 27.74
C ASP A 79 3.68 -6.11 26.85
N PRO A 80 4.52 -6.84 26.09
CA PRO A 80 4.07 -7.95 25.23
C PRO A 80 3.61 -9.20 25.98
N VAL A 81 3.77 -9.26 27.31
CA VAL A 81 3.35 -10.33 28.26
C VAL A 81 3.98 -11.70 28.04
N PHE A 82 3.90 -12.25 26.82
CA PHE A 82 4.33 -13.60 26.52
C PHE A 82 5.82 -13.71 26.21
N TRP A 83 6.38 -12.74 25.48
CA TRP A 83 7.78 -12.77 25.05
C TRP A 83 8.52 -11.57 25.65
N GLN A 84 9.69 -11.81 26.23
CA GLN A 84 10.47 -10.73 26.83
C GLN A 84 11.00 -9.79 25.73
N PRO A 85 10.68 -8.48 25.79
CA PRO A 85 11.21 -7.52 24.83
C PRO A 85 12.67 -7.16 25.16
N ASN A 86 13.30 -6.39 24.28
CA ASN A 86 14.67 -5.89 24.46
C ASN A 86 14.79 -4.71 25.45
N TYR A 87 13.69 -4.24 26.02
CA TYR A 87 13.64 -3.23 27.07
C TYR A 87 12.93 -3.78 28.30
N GLN A 88 12.98 -3.07 29.42
CA GLN A 88 12.23 -3.45 30.63
C GLN A 88 10.84 -2.79 30.61
N PRO A 89 9.74 -3.57 30.55
CA PRO A 89 8.40 -3.00 30.63
C PRO A 89 8.18 -2.30 31.97
N HIS A 90 7.52 -1.15 31.93
CA HIS A 90 7.15 -0.42 33.13
C HIS A 90 5.86 -1.01 33.73
N PRO A 91 5.68 -1.05 35.07
CA PRO A 91 4.45 -1.58 35.68
C PRO A 91 3.16 -0.88 35.24
N ASN A 92 3.26 0.38 34.83
CA ASN A 92 2.13 1.18 34.32
C ASN A 92 1.95 1.08 32.79
N ALA A 93 2.76 0.26 32.10
CA ALA A 93 2.61 0.05 30.67
C ALA A 93 1.34 -0.76 30.34
N ILE A 94 0.77 -0.51 29.16
CA ILE A 94 -0.37 -1.30 28.69
C ILE A 94 0.07 -2.71 28.29
N ASN A 95 -0.74 -3.71 28.61
CA ASN A 95 -0.50 -5.09 28.21
C ASN A 95 -1.00 -5.35 26.78
N VAL A 96 -0.11 -5.83 25.93
CA VAL A 96 -0.26 -5.97 24.47
C VAL A 96 0.22 -7.38 24.05
N PRO A 97 -0.50 -8.45 24.49
CA PRO A 97 -0.10 -9.83 24.26
C PRO A 97 -0.11 -10.26 22.78
N GLU A 98 -0.89 -9.59 21.95
CA GLU A 98 -1.04 -9.91 20.53
C GLU A 98 0.20 -9.59 19.67
N TRP A 99 1.12 -8.74 20.15
CA TRP A 99 2.35 -8.39 19.49
C TRP A 99 3.34 -9.55 19.51
N SER A 100 3.33 -10.33 20.60
CA SER A 100 4.02 -11.62 20.67
C SER A 100 3.47 -12.64 19.68
N LEU A 101 2.22 -12.48 19.23
CA LEU A 101 1.56 -13.38 18.28
C LEU A 101 1.82 -12.99 16.81
N GLY A 102 2.42 -11.82 16.55
CA GLY A 102 2.68 -11.32 15.20
C GLY A 102 3.42 -12.33 14.31
N PRO A 103 4.57 -12.90 14.71
CA PRO A 103 5.27 -13.89 13.89
C PRO A 103 4.43 -15.11 13.53
N PHE A 104 3.57 -15.56 14.45
CA PHE A 104 2.68 -16.69 14.20
C PHE A 104 1.57 -16.34 13.22
N ALA A 105 1.04 -15.11 13.26
CA ALA A 105 0.08 -14.64 12.27
C ALA A 105 0.71 -14.62 10.86
N PHE A 106 1.91 -14.07 10.71
CA PHE A 106 2.65 -14.07 9.44
C PHE A 106 2.99 -15.49 8.96
N ALA A 107 3.43 -16.38 9.86
CA ALA A 107 3.68 -17.77 9.54
C ALA A 107 2.41 -18.50 9.08
N ALA A 108 1.27 -18.28 9.73
CA ALA A 108 -0.01 -18.87 9.34
C ALA A 108 -0.45 -18.39 7.95
N LEU A 109 -0.27 -17.10 7.62
CA LEU A 109 -0.56 -16.55 6.30
C LEU A 109 0.35 -17.16 5.22
N ALA A 110 1.65 -17.30 5.52
CA ALA A 110 2.61 -17.93 4.63
C ALA A 110 2.26 -19.41 4.38
N LEU A 111 1.96 -20.17 5.44
CA LEU A 111 1.53 -21.56 5.34
C LEU A 111 0.24 -21.69 4.52
N GLY A 112 -0.71 -20.79 4.71
CA GLY A 112 -1.92 -20.71 3.90
C GLY A 112 -1.60 -20.60 2.41
N GLY A 113 -0.62 -19.79 2.04
CA GLY A 113 -0.16 -19.68 0.65
C GLY A 113 0.50 -20.92 0.08
N LEU A 114 1.31 -21.60 0.87
CA LEU A 114 1.90 -22.88 0.48
C LEU A 114 0.83 -23.96 0.29
N VAL A 115 -0.15 -24.04 1.20
CA VAL A 115 -1.27 -24.98 1.09
C VAL A 115 -2.11 -24.73 -0.15
N VAL A 116 -2.38 -23.46 -0.48
CA VAL A 116 -3.12 -23.10 -1.69
C VAL A 116 -2.32 -23.47 -2.95
N ALA A 117 -1.01 -23.24 -2.96
CA ALA A 117 -0.16 -23.62 -4.09
C ALA A 117 -0.14 -25.15 -4.33
N LEU A 118 -0.28 -25.96 -3.28
CA LEU A 118 -0.33 -27.42 -3.32
C LEU A 118 -1.73 -28.00 -3.61
N ALA A 119 -2.75 -27.16 -3.87
CA ALA A 119 -4.10 -27.64 -4.12
C ALA A 119 -4.19 -28.42 -5.46
N PRO A 120 -4.70 -29.67 -5.45
CA PRO A 120 -4.70 -30.55 -6.63
C PRO A 120 -5.72 -30.13 -7.68
N ASP A 121 -6.93 -29.77 -7.27
CA ASP A 121 -8.01 -29.42 -8.19
C ASP A 121 -8.04 -27.92 -8.52
N ALA A 122 -8.33 -27.57 -9.78
CA ALA A 122 -8.48 -26.17 -10.21
C ALA A 122 -9.56 -25.41 -9.42
N ASP A 123 -10.68 -26.06 -9.07
CA ASP A 123 -11.74 -25.43 -8.28
C ASP A 123 -11.33 -25.22 -6.82
N ARG A 124 -10.55 -26.15 -6.25
CA ARG A 124 -9.98 -25.99 -4.89
C ARG A 124 -8.92 -24.90 -4.86
N LEU A 125 -8.11 -24.78 -5.90
CA LEU A 125 -7.13 -23.70 -6.06
C LEU A 125 -7.82 -22.34 -6.12
N LYS A 126 -8.88 -22.18 -6.93
CA LYS A 126 -9.63 -20.91 -7.02
C LYS A 126 -10.26 -20.50 -5.68
N ARG A 127 -10.88 -21.46 -4.98
CA ARG A 127 -11.45 -21.23 -3.64
C ARG A 127 -10.35 -20.92 -2.63
N GLY A 128 -9.23 -21.65 -2.70
CA GLY A 128 -8.04 -21.45 -1.89
C GLY A 128 -7.46 -20.04 -2.05
N LEU A 129 -7.23 -19.59 -3.28
CA LEU A 129 -6.76 -18.23 -3.59
C LEU A 129 -7.71 -17.15 -3.08
N LYS A 130 -9.02 -17.35 -3.23
CA LYS A 130 -10.02 -16.42 -2.68
C LYS A 130 -9.96 -16.36 -1.15
N CYS A 131 -9.93 -17.50 -0.49
CA CYS A 131 -9.82 -17.59 0.97
C CYS A 131 -8.49 -17.02 1.48
N GLN A 132 -7.40 -17.28 0.78
CA GLN A 132 -6.08 -16.78 1.14
C GLN A 132 -6.01 -15.26 1.00
N LEU A 133 -6.42 -14.71 -0.15
CA LEU A 133 -6.40 -13.26 -0.36
C LEU A 133 -7.33 -12.56 0.64
N GLY A 134 -8.58 -13.05 0.78
CA GLY A 134 -9.54 -12.50 1.74
C GLY A 134 -9.08 -12.63 3.19
N GLY A 135 -8.54 -13.78 3.57
CA GLY A 135 -8.00 -14.03 4.91
C GLY A 135 -6.77 -13.18 5.21
N THR A 136 -5.86 -13.01 4.25
CA THR A 136 -4.67 -12.15 4.40
C THR A 136 -5.08 -10.70 4.60
N ILE A 137 -5.98 -10.18 3.77
CA ILE A 137 -6.50 -8.81 3.92
C ILE A 137 -7.21 -8.65 5.27
N ALA A 138 -8.04 -9.61 5.66
CA ALA A 138 -8.77 -9.56 6.92
C ALA A 138 -7.83 -9.55 8.13
N VAL A 139 -6.87 -10.49 8.20
CA VAL A 139 -5.90 -10.58 9.30
C VAL A 139 -5.08 -9.30 9.40
N LEU A 140 -4.52 -8.82 8.29
CA LEU A 140 -3.70 -7.60 8.31
C LEU A 140 -4.52 -6.36 8.66
N THR A 141 -5.77 -6.27 8.22
CA THR A 141 -6.68 -5.17 8.60
C THR A 141 -6.97 -5.21 10.11
N VAL A 142 -7.28 -6.39 10.66
CA VAL A 142 -7.49 -6.57 12.10
C VAL A 142 -6.24 -6.18 12.88
N MET A 143 -5.05 -6.57 12.42
CA MET A 143 -3.78 -6.17 13.05
C MET A 143 -3.58 -4.65 13.02
N LEU A 144 -3.84 -3.97 11.90
CA LEU A 144 -3.71 -2.51 11.81
C LEU A 144 -4.70 -1.79 12.73
N VAL A 145 -5.95 -2.26 12.80
CA VAL A 145 -6.97 -1.72 13.70
C VAL A 145 -6.57 -1.94 15.15
N ASP A 146 -6.08 -3.13 15.50
CA ASP A 146 -5.62 -3.43 16.86
C ASP A 146 -4.43 -2.55 17.24
N ILE A 147 -3.41 -2.42 16.38
CA ILE A 147 -2.26 -1.54 16.62
C ILE A 147 -2.73 -0.10 16.89
N GLN A 148 -3.63 0.44 16.07
CA GLN A 148 -4.16 1.79 16.30
C GLN A 148 -4.94 1.91 17.60
N TYR A 149 -5.71 0.89 17.95
CA TYR A 149 -6.41 0.85 19.22
C TYR A 149 -5.44 0.80 20.42
N ARG A 150 -4.35 0.02 20.33
CA ARG A 150 -3.31 -0.03 21.36
C ARG A 150 -2.55 1.29 21.47
N LEU A 151 -2.26 1.95 20.36
CA LEU A 151 -1.64 3.27 20.36
C LEU A 151 -2.55 4.32 21.02
N TYR A 152 -3.86 4.26 20.76
CA TYR A 152 -4.83 5.09 21.45
C TYR A 152 -4.83 4.81 22.96
N GLN A 153 -4.87 3.53 23.37
CA GLN A 153 -4.82 3.15 24.79
C GLN A 153 -3.53 3.65 25.45
N ALA A 154 -2.38 3.44 24.84
CA ALA A 154 -1.08 3.87 25.38
C ALA A 154 -1.02 5.39 25.56
N GLY A 155 -1.49 6.14 24.56
CA GLY A 155 -1.44 7.61 24.61
C GLY A 155 -2.52 8.28 25.46
N HIS A 156 -3.56 7.55 25.89
CA HIS A 156 -4.60 8.04 26.82
C HIS A 156 -4.46 7.46 28.23
N THR A 157 -3.49 6.59 28.46
CA THR A 157 -3.16 6.02 29.78
C THR A 157 -1.80 6.55 30.22
N LEU A 158 -1.63 7.89 30.15
CA LEU A 158 -0.39 8.54 30.57
C LEU A 158 -0.29 8.54 32.10
N ASP A 159 0.92 8.35 32.60
CA ASP A 159 1.20 8.36 34.03
C ASP A 159 0.87 9.73 34.64
N PRO A 160 -0.10 9.81 35.58
CA PRO A 160 -0.48 11.09 36.19
C PRO A 160 0.63 11.65 37.09
N ASP A 161 1.65 10.86 37.46
CA ASP A 161 2.77 11.30 38.30
C ASP A 161 4.01 11.66 37.44
N ALA A 162 3.87 11.77 36.12
CA ALA A 162 4.97 12.09 35.22
C ALA A 162 5.52 13.52 35.44
N PRO A 163 6.83 13.76 35.25
CA PRO A 163 7.43 15.09 35.46
C PRO A 163 6.76 16.24 34.69
N VAL A 164 6.26 15.97 33.48
CA VAL A 164 5.47 16.93 32.69
C VAL A 164 4.00 16.60 32.89
N MET A 165 3.38 17.32 33.81
CA MET A 165 1.98 17.18 34.16
C MET A 165 1.06 17.86 33.13
N GLY A 166 -0.13 17.31 32.91
CA GLY A 166 -1.18 17.95 32.11
C GLY A 166 -1.02 17.83 30.60
N VAL A 167 -0.22 16.86 30.13
CA VAL A 167 -0.18 16.49 28.71
C VAL A 167 -1.53 15.88 28.33
N GLU A 168 -2.18 16.44 27.31
CA GLU A 168 -3.42 15.87 26.77
C GLU A 168 -3.16 14.51 26.16
N GLY A 169 -4.13 13.60 26.28
CA GLY A 169 -4.05 12.28 25.66
C GLY A 169 -3.86 12.41 24.15
N PHE A 170 -2.94 11.62 23.59
CA PHE A 170 -2.61 11.67 22.17
C PHE A 170 -2.69 10.27 21.56
N THR A 171 -2.67 10.19 20.24
CA THR A 171 -2.62 8.90 19.53
C THR A 171 -1.57 8.98 18.44
N PRO A 172 -0.43 8.27 18.58
CA PRO A 172 0.57 8.21 17.53
C PRO A 172 -0.05 7.68 16.23
N PRO A 173 0.02 8.41 15.11
CA PRO A 173 -0.43 7.91 13.83
C PRO A 173 0.57 6.88 13.28
N LEU A 174 0.07 5.83 12.60
CA LEU A 174 0.92 4.89 11.85
C LEU A 174 1.66 5.51 10.66
N TRP A 175 1.17 6.65 10.16
CA TRP A 175 1.79 7.40 9.08
C TRP A 175 1.58 8.90 9.28
N GLY A 176 2.63 9.69 9.11
CA GLY A 176 2.57 11.15 9.13
C GLY A 176 3.33 11.77 10.28
N LYS A 177 3.10 13.07 10.51
CA LYS A 177 3.73 13.86 11.56
C LYS A 177 2.77 14.02 12.74
N TYR A 178 3.28 13.98 13.95
CA TYR A 178 2.55 14.38 15.16
C TYR A 178 3.47 15.09 16.14
N GLU A 179 2.91 15.92 17.00
CA GLU A 179 3.64 16.71 18.00
C GLU A 179 2.96 16.53 19.36
N VAL A 180 3.76 16.28 20.39
CA VAL A 180 3.30 16.14 21.77
C VAL A 180 4.26 16.91 22.66
N ALA A 181 3.74 17.90 23.39
CA ALA A 181 4.56 18.85 24.13
C ALA A 181 5.66 19.47 23.22
N ASN A 182 6.94 19.27 23.56
CA ASN A 182 8.09 19.76 22.80
C ASN A 182 8.79 18.66 21.98
N ILE A 183 8.07 17.59 21.65
CA ILE A 183 8.57 16.43 20.91
C ILE A 183 7.82 16.35 19.58
N THR A 184 8.57 16.41 18.49
CA THR A 184 8.05 16.26 17.13
C THR A 184 8.41 14.87 16.61
N SER A 185 7.42 14.12 16.15
CA SER A 185 7.61 12.75 15.70
C SER A 185 7.08 12.55 14.28
N TYR A 186 7.84 11.84 13.47
CA TYR A 186 7.50 11.45 12.10
C TYR A 186 7.43 9.93 12.01
N SER A 187 6.27 9.46 11.58
CA SER A 187 5.91 8.06 11.51
C SER A 187 5.81 7.60 10.06
N ARG A 188 6.52 6.53 9.70
CA ARG A 188 6.58 5.99 8.34
C ARG A 188 6.59 4.46 8.37
N LEU A 189 6.00 3.84 7.36
CA LEU A 189 6.10 2.38 7.21
C LEU A 189 7.56 1.99 6.92
N GLY A 190 8.00 0.91 7.58
CA GLY A 190 9.30 0.32 7.37
C GLY A 190 9.31 -0.66 6.18
N ILE A 191 10.50 -1.17 5.86
CA ILE A 191 10.70 -2.10 4.73
C ILE A 191 9.87 -3.39 4.85
N GLY A 192 9.65 -3.91 6.06
CA GLY A 192 8.81 -5.08 6.29
C GLY A 192 7.35 -4.87 5.86
N ALA A 193 6.83 -3.65 6.06
CA ALA A 193 5.48 -3.30 5.61
C ALA A 193 5.38 -3.21 4.08
N TYR A 194 6.41 -2.67 3.40
CA TYR A 194 6.48 -2.68 1.93
C TYR A 194 6.59 -4.09 1.36
N VAL A 195 7.39 -4.96 1.98
CA VAL A 195 7.48 -6.39 1.61
C VAL A 195 6.13 -7.08 1.79
N THR A 196 5.42 -6.81 2.89
CA THR A 196 4.06 -7.32 3.12
C THR A 196 3.09 -6.83 2.05
N GLY A 197 3.12 -5.53 1.70
CA GLY A 197 2.31 -4.97 0.61
C GLY A 197 2.62 -5.61 -0.74
N GLY A 198 3.90 -5.87 -1.04
CA GLY A 198 4.34 -6.61 -2.22
C GLY A 198 3.76 -8.03 -2.26
N ALA A 199 3.79 -8.75 -1.14
CA ALA A 199 3.20 -10.09 -1.03
C ALA A 199 1.70 -10.08 -1.32
N ILE A 200 0.94 -9.11 -0.78
CA ILE A 200 -0.48 -8.92 -1.11
C ILE A 200 -0.66 -8.66 -2.60
N GLY A 201 0.18 -7.79 -3.19
CA GLY A 201 0.19 -7.52 -4.63
C GLY A 201 0.35 -8.79 -5.46
N LEU A 202 1.28 -9.67 -5.09
CA LEU A 202 1.47 -10.97 -5.75
C LEU A 202 0.22 -11.86 -5.61
N LEU A 203 -0.43 -11.87 -4.45
CA LEU A 203 -1.68 -12.62 -4.26
C LEU A 203 -2.83 -12.07 -5.08
N VAL A 204 -2.92 -10.74 -5.25
CA VAL A 204 -3.91 -10.10 -6.13
C VAL A 204 -3.66 -10.52 -7.58
N VAL A 205 -2.41 -10.50 -8.03
CA VAL A 205 -2.04 -10.95 -9.39
C VAL A 205 -2.35 -12.45 -9.56
N ALA A 206 -2.02 -13.28 -8.57
CA ALA A 206 -2.35 -14.72 -8.58
C ALA A 206 -3.87 -14.95 -8.68
N PHE A 207 -4.65 -14.18 -7.93
CA PHE A 207 -6.11 -14.24 -7.95
C PHE A 207 -6.69 -13.75 -9.29
N TYR A 208 -6.09 -12.73 -9.91
CA TYR A 208 -6.49 -12.25 -11.23
C TYR A 208 -6.26 -13.32 -12.31
N TYR A 209 -5.11 -14.00 -12.27
CA TYR A 209 -4.77 -15.10 -13.20
C TYR A 209 -5.31 -16.47 -12.77
N ARG A 210 -6.23 -16.54 -11.81
CA ARG A 210 -6.77 -17.82 -11.27
C ARG A 210 -7.38 -18.73 -12.35
N ASP A 211 -7.94 -18.13 -13.40
CA ASP A 211 -8.63 -18.83 -14.50
C ASP A 211 -7.68 -19.11 -15.69
N SER A 212 -6.42 -18.66 -15.62
CA SER A 212 -5.42 -18.82 -16.67
C SER A 212 -4.35 -19.83 -16.26
N THR A 213 -3.86 -20.62 -17.21
CA THR A 213 -2.68 -21.48 -17.07
C THR A 213 -1.38 -20.78 -17.50
N ALA A 214 -1.40 -19.44 -17.58
CA ALA A 214 -0.24 -18.63 -17.93
C ALA A 214 0.99 -19.01 -17.10
N THR A 215 2.09 -19.26 -17.80
CA THR A 215 3.38 -19.56 -17.19
C THR A 215 4.25 -18.31 -17.11
N LEU A 216 5.30 -18.36 -16.27
CA LEU A 216 6.29 -17.28 -16.17
C LEU A 216 6.93 -16.91 -17.53
N GLY A 217 7.00 -17.86 -18.47
CA GLY A 217 7.54 -17.64 -19.83
C GLY A 217 6.62 -16.85 -20.76
N ASP A 218 5.30 -16.84 -20.51
CA ASP A 218 4.31 -16.13 -21.33
C ASP A 218 4.07 -14.67 -20.90
N LEU A 219 4.72 -14.25 -19.81
CA LEU A 219 4.60 -12.91 -19.25
C LEU A 219 5.15 -11.80 -20.17
N PRO A 220 6.34 -11.93 -20.80
CA PRO A 220 6.89 -10.89 -21.66
C PRO A 220 5.96 -10.57 -22.84
N ASP A 221 5.41 -11.59 -23.48
CA ASP A 221 4.54 -11.44 -24.64
C ASP A 221 3.18 -10.82 -24.27
N ARG A 222 2.61 -11.16 -23.10
CA ARG A 222 1.35 -10.55 -22.64
C ARG A 222 1.50 -9.11 -22.18
N VAL A 223 2.61 -8.80 -21.51
CA VAL A 223 2.90 -7.41 -21.11
C VAL A 223 3.18 -6.58 -22.35
N GLY A 224 3.95 -7.10 -23.30
CA GLY A 224 4.17 -6.47 -24.60
C GLY A 224 2.86 -6.19 -25.34
N ASN A 225 2.00 -7.19 -25.50
CA ASN A 225 0.71 -7.02 -26.18
C ASN A 225 -0.21 -6.02 -25.47
N ARG A 226 -0.24 -5.99 -24.12
CA ARG A 226 -1.02 -4.99 -23.38
C ARG A 226 -0.47 -3.57 -23.51
N ILE A 227 0.85 -3.40 -23.54
CA ILE A 227 1.47 -2.09 -23.74
C ILE A 227 1.18 -1.60 -25.16
N THR A 228 1.28 -2.47 -26.16
CA THR A 228 0.91 -2.15 -27.54
C THR A 228 -0.56 -1.76 -27.65
N SER A 229 -1.48 -2.54 -27.09
CA SER A 229 -2.91 -2.20 -27.12
C SER A 229 -3.25 -0.93 -26.33
N ALA A 230 -2.55 -0.66 -25.23
CA ALA A 230 -2.72 0.60 -24.50
C ALA A 230 -2.20 1.79 -25.32
N ARG A 231 -1.05 1.63 -26.00
CA ARG A 231 -0.50 2.63 -26.91
C ARG A 231 -1.42 2.89 -28.10
N GLU A 232 -1.97 1.84 -28.71
CA GLU A 232 -2.94 1.95 -29.80
C GLU A 232 -4.22 2.67 -29.33
N TRP A 233 -4.72 2.37 -28.13
CA TRP A 233 -5.86 3.08 -27.56
C TRP A 233 -5.55 4.56 -27.31
N PHE A 234 -4.35 4.87 -26.80
CA PHE A 234 -3.91 6.25 -26.62
C PHE A 234 -3.78 6.96 -27.96
N ASP A 235 -3.14 6.36 -28.97
CA ASP A 235 -3.01 6.94 -30.32
C ASP A 235 -4.40 7.18 -30.96
N GLU A 236 -5.39 6.32 -30.71
CA GLU A 236 -6.77 6.49 -31.19
C GLU A 236 -7.56 7.58 -30.43
N HIS A 237 -7.19 7.87 -29.17
CA HIS A 237 -7.91 8.80 -28.28
C HIS A 237 -7.15 10.11 -27.98
N THR A 238 -5.91 10.25 -28.44
CA THR A 238 -5.23 11.54 -28.58
C THR A 238 -5.65 12.14 -29.91
N VAL A 239 -6.48 13.18 -29.84
CA VAL A 239 -6.75 14.06 -30.98
C VAL A 239 -5.40 14.57 -31.47
N GLY A 240 -5.06 14.22 -32.71
CA GLY A 240 -3.81 14.63 -33.33
C GLY A 240 -3.66 16.14 -33.36
N ASP A 241 -2.44 16.62 -33.08
CA ASP A 241 -2.02 18.01 -33.24
C ASP A 241 -1.95 18.43 -34.73
N ASP A 242 -2.45 17.59 -35.65
CA ASP A 242 -2.34 17.69 -37.10
C ASP A 242 -3.39 18.63 -37.74
N GLU A 243 -4.31 19.21 -36.98
CA GLU A 243 -5.36 20.10 -37.51
C GLU A 243 -4.91 21.58 -37.66
N TRP A 244 -3.60 21.84 -37.70
CA TRP A 244 -3.00 23.14 -38.04
C TRP A 244 -1.99 23.02 -39.18
N THR A 245 -2.40 22.44 -40.31
CA THR A 245 -1.73 22.71 -41.60
C THR A 245 -2.58 23.66 -42.42
N ASP A 246 -2.05 24.88 -42.55
CA ASP A 246 -2.45 25.92 -43.51
C ASP A 246 -2.73 25.33 -44.89
N ASP A 247 -3.97 25.45 -45.38
CA ASP A 247 -4.30 25.53 -46.81
C ASP A 247 -5.76 25.96 -47.00
N ALA A 248 -6.02 27.27 -46.92
CA ALA A 248 -7.24 27.88 -47.43
C ALA A 248 -6.94 28.54 -48.79
N PRO A 249 -7.43 28.01 -49.92
CA PRO A 249 -7.28 28.67 -51.21
C PRO A 249 -8.19 29.89 -51.30
N LEU A 250 -7.65 30.98 -51.86
CA LEU A 250 -8.36 32.22 -52.17
C LEU A 250 -9.58 31.92 -53.06
N GLY A 251 -10.75 32.36 -52.60
CA GLY A 251 -12.02 32.17 -53.29
C GLY A 251 -12.14 32.98 -54.58
N GLU A 252 -12.60 32.32 -55.64
CA GLU A 252 -13.16 32.94 -56.83
C GLU A 252 -14.69 32.85 -56.74
N ASP A 253 -15.30 34.02 -56.74
CA ASP A 253 -16.69 34.32 -56.39
C ASP A 253 -17.53 34.35 -57.66
N ASP A 254 -18.41 33.37 -57.86
CA ASP A 254 -19.38 33.35 -58.96
C ASP A 254 -20.77 32.93 -58.47
N ASN A 255 -21.61 33.93 -58.15
CA ASN A 255 -23.05 33.86 -58.46
C ASN A 255 -23.77 35.21 -58.24
N ARG A 256 -24.25 35.81 -59.32
CA ARG A 256 -25.28 36.85 -59.33
C ARG A 256 -26.68 36.20 -59.27
N PRO A 257 -27.66 36.78 -58.56
CA PRO A 257 -29.06 36.36 -58.68
C PRO A 257 -29.79 37.18 -59.75
N ASP A 258 -30.42 36.49 -60.70
CA ASP A 258 -31.40 37.04 -61.63
C ASP A 258 -32.66 37.49 -60.87
N ARG A 259 -33.09 38.74 -61.09
CA ARG A 259 -34.43 39.24 -60.73
C ARG A 259 -35.11 39.79 -61.98
N ASP A 260 -36.30 39.26 -62.21
CA ASP A 260 -37.26 39.65 -63.25
C ASP A 260 -37.54 41.16 -63.29
N GLY A 261 -37.74 41.70 -64.51
CA GLY A 261 -37.98 43.11 -64.83
C GLY A 261 -39.39 43.62 -64.50
N PRO A 262 -40.03 44.48 -65.32
CA PRO A 262 -39.54 45.35 -66.39
C PRO A 262 -40.08 46.81 -66.28
N SER A 263 -39.83 47.63 -67.32
CA SER A 263 -40.49 48.91 -67.70
C SER A 263 -39.62 50.18 -67.52
N GLY A 264 -39.15 50.77 -68.63
CA GLY A 264 -38.58 52.12 -68.67
C GLY A 264 -39.65 53.21 -68.78
N PRO A 265 -39.37 54.37 -69.41
CA PRO A 265 -38.08 55.04 -69.58
C PRO A 265 -38.11 56.54 -69.18
N GLY A 266 -36.94 57.18 -69.10
CA GLY A 266 -36.79 58.58 -69.53
C GLY A 266 -36.07 59.56 -68.58
N HIS A 267 -34.92 60.06 -69.06
CA HIS A 267 -34.35 61.42 -68.91
C HIS A 267 -34.04 61.95 -67.49
N SER A 268 -33.02 62.78 -67.20
CA SER A 268 -31.97 63.49 -67.93
C SER A 268 -31.14 64.27 -66.89
N GLY A 269 -29.83 64.44 -67.10
CA GLY A 269 -28.99 65.51 -66.51
C GLY A 269 -28.63 65.30 -65.04
N GLY A 270 -27.41 65.58 -64.57
CA GLY A 270 -26.44 66.57 -65.02
C GLY A 270 -26.07 67.40 -63.78
N ASP A 271 -24.81 67.27 -63.38
CA ASP A 271 -24.07 67.96 -62.31
C ASP A 271 -24.43 67.67 -60.83
#